data_AF-A0A1W1YCP2-F1
#
_entry.id   AF-A0A1W1YCP2-F1
#
_cell.length_a   1.000
_cell.length_b   1.000
_cell.length_c   1.000
_cell.angle_alpha   90.00
_cell.angle_beta   90.00
_cell.angle_gamma   90.00
#
_symmetry.space_group_name_H-M   'P 1'
#
loop_
_entity.id
_entity.type
_entity.pdbx_description
1 polymer ?
#
loop_
_entity_poly.entity_id
_entity_poly.type
_entity_poly.pdbx_seq_one_letter_code
_entity_poly.pdbx_strand_id
1 'polypeptide(L)'
;MTPARTLVALGALGVVLGGLVAAVTGPMDWAKGSWAAAYLVLVVGVAQYVMGRLRAVDATSDRVGWVQVAGWNLGSLLVIGGTLVTTPLLVDLGSVLLVVALVLALRARVARVPAAAALAYRAMLLMLAVSIPVGIVLSHLRG
;
A
#
# COMPACT_ATOMS: atom_id res chain seq x y z
N MET A 1 11.57 14.41 -10.16
CA MET A 1 10.25 14.19 -9.51
C MET A 1 10.46 14.19 -8.00
N THR A 2 9.52 14.69 -7.19
CA THR A 2 9.58 14.60 -5.72
C THR A 2 8.96 13.29 -5.24
N PRO A 3 9.37 12.74 -4.07
CA PRO A 3 8.82 11.48 -3.56
C PRO A 3 7.29 11.55 -3.38
N ALA A 4 6.77 12.71 -2.98
CA ALA A 4 5.33 12.96 -2.87
C ALA A 4 4.61 12.79 -4.23
N ARG A 5 5.14 13.38 -5.32
CA ARG A 5 4.56 13.22 -6.66
C ARG A 5 4.65 11.78 -7.15
N THR A 6 5.76 11.10 -6.86
CA THR A 6 5.94 9.69 -7.22
C THR A 6 4.92 8.80 -6.53
N LEU A 7 4.68 8.98 -5.21
CA LEU A 7 3.65 8.25 -4.46
C LEU A 7 2.24 8.46 -5.05
N VAL A 8 1.91 9.71 -5.39
CA VAL A 8 0.61 10.06 -6.01
C VAL A 8 0.46 9.39 -7.36
N ALA A 9 1.47 9.48 -8.24
CA ALA A 9 1.42 8.93 -9.59
C ALA A 9 1.31 7.40 -9.57
N LEU A 10 2.15 6.73 -8.79
CA LEU A 10 2.12 5.28 -8.64
C LEU A 10 0.83 4.82 -7.94
N GLY A 11 0.27 5.62 -7.03
CA GLY A 11 -1.00 5.32 -6.37
C GLY A 11 -2.17 5.41 -7.36
N ALA A 12 -2.22 6.47 -8.18
CA ALA A 12 -3.21 6.55 -9.25
C ALA A 12 -3.10 5.37 -10.23
N LEU A 13 -1.87 4.97 -10.58
CA LEU A 13 -1.62 3.79 -11.41
C LEU A 13 -2.14 2.51 -10.75
N GLY A 14 -1.91 2.33 -9.44
CA GLY A 14 -2.41 1.17 -8.69
C GLY A 14 -3.94 1.04 -8.72
N VAL A 15 -4.66 2.16 -8.60
CA VAL A 15 -6.12 2.20 -8.73
C VAL A 15 -6.56 1.75 -10.13
N VAL A 16 -5.92 2.28 -11.18
CA VAL A 16 -6.24 1.91 -12.57
C VAL A 16 -5.95 0.43 -12.80
N LEU A 17 -4.77 -0.07 -12.40
CA LEU A 17 -4.41 -1.48 -12.53
C LEU A 17 -5.37 -2.39 -11.78
N GLY A 18 -5.79 -2.01 -10.57
CA GLY A 18 -6.77 -2.78 -9.80
C GLY A 18 -8.14 -2.83 -10.49
N GLY A 19 -8.59 -1.73 -11.09
CA GLY A 19 -9.81 -1.69 -11.91
C GLY A 19 -9.71 -2.58 -13.15
N LEU A 20 -8.56 -2.58 -13.84
CA LEU A 20 -8.30 -3.47 -14.97
C LEU A 20 -8.33 -4.95 -14.53
N VAL A 21 -7.70 -5.28 -13.40
CA VAL A 21 -7.73 -6.63 -12.82
C VAL A 21 -9.17 -7.05 -12.49
N ALA A 22 -9.97 -6.16 -11.90
CA ALA A 22 -11.38 -6.44 -11.62
C ALA A 22 -12.17 -6.74 -12.91
N ALA A 23 -11.96 -5.96 -13.97
CA ALA A 23 -12.64 -6.13 -15.25
C ALA A 23 -12.33 -7.50 -15.90
N VAL A 24 -11.09 -7.98 -15.80
CA VAL A 24 -10.71 -9.29 -16.37
C VAL A 24 -11.00 -10.47 -15.45
N THR A 25 -11.20 -10.24 -14.15
CA THR A 25 -11.48 -11.31 -13.17
C THR A 25 -12.79 -12.04 -13.49
N GLY A 26 -13.83 -11.30 -13.87
CA GLY A 26 -15.14 -11.89 -14.19
C GLY A 26 -15.07 -12.86 -15.38
N PRO A 27 -14.56 -12.44 -16.56
CA PRO A 27 -14.44 -13.30 -17.73
C PRO A 27 -13.50 -14.51 -17.57
N MET A 28 -12.47 -14.41 -16.72
CA MET A 28 -11.46 -15.47 -16.56
C MET A 28 -11.71 -16.41 -15.38
N ASP A 29 -12.81 -16.22 -14.65
CA ASP A 29 -13.17 -16.97 -13.43
C ASP A 29 -12.00 -17.10 -12.43
N TRP A 30 -11.22 -16.02 -12.31
CA TRP A 30 -9.96 -16.05 -11.59
C TRP A 30 -10.19 -15.96 -10.08
N ALA A 31 -10.06 -17.09 -9.39
CA ALA A 31 -10.33 -17.21 -7.95
C ALA A 31 -9.63 -16.17 -7.06
N LYS A 32 -8.42 -15.71 -7.44
CA LYS A 32 -7.66 -14.68 -6.70
C LYS A 32 -7.82 -13.26 -7.24
N GLY A 33 -8.55 -13.08 -8.34
CA GLY A 33 -8.61 -11.81 -9.06
C GLY A 33 -9.33 -10.70 -8.28
N SER A 34 -10.42 -11.01 -7.59
CA SER A 34 -11.15 -10.05 -6.76
C SER A 34 -10.26 -9.54 -5.59
N TRP A 35 -9.52 -10.45 -4.96
CA TRP A 35 -8.55 -10.10 -3.93
C TRP A 35 -7.40 -9.23 -4.48
N ALA A 36 -6.82 -9.62 -5.62
CA ALA A 36 -5.72 -8.88 -6.24
C ALA A 36 -6.16 -7.47 -6.68
N ALA A 37 -7.36 -7.34 -7.25
CA ALA A 37 -7.97 -6.06 -7.59
C ALA A 37 -8.12 -5.17 -6.34
N ALA A 38 -8.73 -5.70 -5.27
CA ALA A 38 -8.91 -4.96 -4.02
C ALA A 38 -7.57 -4.51 -3.42
N TYR A 39 -6.56 -5.37 -3.43
CA TYR A 39 -5.22 -5.06 -2.95
C TYR A 39 -4.56 -3.93 -3.75
N LEU A 40 -4.65 -4.00 -5.09
CA LEU A 40 -4.12 -2.96 -5.98
C LEU A 40 -4.84 -1.63 -5.78
N VAL A 41 -6.17 -1.62 -5.69
CA VAL A 41 -6.95 -0.39 -5.50
C VAL A 41 -6.67 0.22 -4.13
N LEU A 42 -6.81 -0.55 -3.05
CA LEU A 42 -6.82 0.01 -1.69
C LEU A 42 -5.41 0.24 -1.14
N VAL A 43 -4.51 -0.74 -1.30
CA VAL A 43 -3.18 -0.72 -0.68
C VAL A 43 -2.17 -0.04 -1.60
N VAL A 44 -2.03 -0.53 -2.83
CA VAL A 44 -1.08 0.07 -3.78
C VAL A 44 -1.59 1.43 -4.25
N GLY A 45 -2.91 1.57 -4.41
CA GLY A 45 -3.53 2.74 -4.98
C GLY A 45 -3.85 3.85 -3.98
N VAL A 46 -5.00 3.71 -3.29
CA VAL A 46 -5.59 4.72 -2.42
C VAL A 46 -4.66 5.09 -1.27
N ALA A 47 -4.13 4.12 -0.54
CA ALA A 47 -3.24 4.40 0.59
C ALA A 47 -1.98 5.17 0.14
N GLN A 48 -1.35 4.73 -0.95
CA GLN A 48 -0.17 5.39 -1.49
C GLN A 48 -0.47 6.79 -2.03
N TYR A 49 -1.61 6.96 -2.71
CA TYR A 49 -2.07 8.26 -3.19
C TYR A 49 -2.25 9.25 -2.03
N VAL A 50 -2.95 8.84 -0.97
CA VAL A 50 -3.18 9.67 0.22
C VAL A 50 -1.86 10.01 0.93
N MET A 51 -0.96 9.04 1.11
CA MET A 51 0.38 9.28 1.67
C MET A 51 1.16 10.33 0.86
N GLY A 52 1.14 10.23 -0.47
CA GLY A 52 1.78 11.19 -1.37
C GLY A 52 1.16 12.59 -1.27
N ARG A 53 -0.17 12.68 -1.22
CA ARG A 53 -0.90 13.96 -1.07
C ARG A 53 -0.57 14.67 0.23
N LEU A 54 -0.54 13.95 1.35
CA LEU A 54 -0.22 14.53 2.65
C LEU A 54 1.24 14.95 2.74
N ARG A 55 2.16 14.16 2.17
CA ARG A 55 3.58 14.54 2.09
C ARG A 55 3.80 15.77 1.20
N ALA A 56 2.98 15.98 0.18
CA ALA A 56 3.07 17.14 -0.70
C ALA A 56 2.75 18.46 0.04
N VAL A 57 1.99 18.42 1.13
CA VAL A 57 1.60 19.61 1.90
C VAL A 57 2.81 20.31 2.52
N ASP A 58 3.75 19.53 3.05
CA ASP A 58 4.97 20.06 3.67
C ASP A 58 6.13 20.19 2.64
N ALA A 59 5.89 19.84 1.37
CA ALA A 59 6.80 19.97 0.22
C ALA A 59 8.24 19.43 0.44
N THR A 60 8.44 18.53 1.40
CA THR A 60 9.76 18.00 1.74
C THR A 60 10.20 16.93 0.75
N SER A 61 11.20 17.24 -0.07
CA SER A 61 11.96 16.23 -0.81
C SER A 61 13.15 15.80 0.04
N ASP A 62 13.03 14.64 0.67
CA ASP A 62 13.99 14.11 1.62
C ASP A 62 14.27 12.62 1.36
N ARG A 63 15.38 12.13 1.92
CA ARG A 63 15.81 10.74 1.76
C ARG A 63 14.76 9.75 2.31
N VAL A 64 14.07 10.11 3.38
CA VAL A 64 13.02 9.30 4.00
C VAL A 64 11.84 9.09 3.04
N GLY A 65 11.46 10.11 2.26
CA GLY A 65 10.38 9.97 1.28
C GLY A 65 10.70 8.96 0.19
N TRP A 66 11.95 8.91 -0.27
CA TRP A 66 12.38 7.90 -1.24
C TRP A 66 12.47 6.49 -0.65
N VAL A 67 12.91 6.35 0.60
CA VAL A 67 12.85 5.06 1.31
C VAL A 67 11.41 4.59 1.48
N GLN A 68 10.47 5.49 1.76
CA GLN A 68 9.04 5.17 1.82
C GLN A 68 8.50 4.72 0.46
N VAL A 69 8.83 5.41 -0.63
CA VAL A 69 8.45 5.00 -2.00
C VAL A 69 8.96 3.60 -2.32
N ALA A 70 10.26 3.38 -2.12
CA ALA A 70 10.88 2.09 -2.42
C ALA A 70 10.30 0.99 -1.54
N GLY A 71 10.23 1.20 -0.23
CA GLY A 71 9.70 0.22 0.72
C GLY A 71 8.24 -0.13 0.46
N TRP A 72 7.39 0.86 0.18
CA TRP A 72 5.97 0.60 -0.09
C TRP A 72 5.77 -0.22 -1.38
N ASN A 73 6.48 0.14 -2.45
CA ASN A 73 6.33 -0.53 -3.75
C ASN A 73 6.95 -1.93 -3.74
N LEU A 74 8.16 -2.08 -3.21
CA LEU A 74 8.80 -3.39 -3.08
C LEU A 74 8.03 -4.31 -2.13
N GLY A 75 7.56 -3.78 -1.00
CA GLY A 75 6.76 -4.54 -0.03
C GLY A 75 5.44 -5.00 -0.66
N SER A 76 4.78 -4.10 -1.39
CA SER A 76 3.55 -4.44 -2.12
C SER A 76 3.78 -5.50 -3.20
N LEU A 77 4.88 -5.41 -3.95
CA LEU A 77 5.24 -6.38 -4.98
C LEU A 77 5.52 -7.77 -4.40
N LEU A 78 6.20 -7.83 -3.25
CA LEU A 78 6.45 -9.08 -2.53
C LEU A 78 5.17 -9.70 -1.99
N VAL A 79 4.26 -8.92 -1.41
CA VAL A 79 2.96 -9.42 -0.91
C VAL A 79 2.09 -9.94 -2.04
N ILE A 80 1.92 -9.17 -3.12
CA ILE A 80 1.07 -9.60 -4.25
C ILE A 80 1.71 -10.81 -4.95
N GLY A 81 3.02 -10.75 -5.24
CA GLY A 81 3.76 -11.84 -5.88
C GLY A 81 3.70 -13.11 -5.05
N GLY A 82 4.05 -13.03 -3.76
CA GLY A 82 4.01 -14.15 -2.82
C GLY A 82 2.62 -14.78 -2.69
N THR A 83 1.56 -13.96 -2.69
CA THR A 83 0.18 -14.49 -2.66
C THR A 83 -0.20 -15.18 -3.96
N LEU A 84 0.23 -14.65 -5.11
CA LEU A 84 -0.04 -15.25 -6.42
C LEU A 84 0.69 -16.58 -6.58
N VAL A 85 1.97 -16.66 -6.19
CA VAL A 85 2.80 -17.89 -6.25
C VAL A 85 2.71 -18.76 -4.98
N THR A 86 1.74 -18.51 -4.10
CA THR A 86 1.49 -19.28 -2.86
C THR A 86 2.74 -19.52 -2.01
N THR A 87 3.57 -18.49 -1.85
CA THR A 87 4.83 -18.55 -1.09
C THR A 87 4.72 -17.63 0.13
N PRO A 88 4.40 -18.17 1.34
CA PRO A 88 4.21 -17.37 2.56
C PRO A 88 5.41 -16.50 2.92
N LEU A 89 6.63 -17.02 2.71
CA LEU A 89 7.87 -16.29 3.02
C LEU A 89 7.99 -14.95 2.28
N LEU A 90 7.54 -14.88 1.02
CA LEU A 90 7.54 -13.64 0.25
C LEU A 90 6.53 -12.63 0.81
N VAL A 91 5.38 -13.12 1.28
CA VAL A 91 4.35 -12.29 1.92
C VAL A 91 4.86 -11.72 3.25
N ASP A 92 5.56 -12.51 4.04
CA ASP A 92 6.13 -12.07 5.32
C ASP A 92 7.20 -10.98 5.12
N LEU A 93 8.14 -11.21 4.20
CA LEU A 93 9.17 -10.22 3.85
C LEU A 93 8.56 -8.92 3.33
N GLY A 94 7.55 -9.04 2.44
CA GLY A 94 6.83 -7.88 1.93
C GLY A 94 6.09 -7.10 3.02
N SER A 95 5.46 -7.83 3.94
CA SER A 95 4.73 -7.26 5.07
C SER A 95 5.63 -6.50 6.04
N VAL A 96 6.80 -7.03 6.36
CA VAL A 96 7.80 -6.32 7.17
C VAL A 96 8.20 -5.01 6.50
N LEU A 97 8.44 -5.04 5.19
CA LEU A 97 8.82 -3.85 4.44
C LEU A 97 7.69 -2.80 4.37
N LEU A 98 6.43 -3.24 4.25
CA LEU A 98 5.26 -2.37 4.33
C LEU A 98 5.12 -1.74 5.71
N VAL A 99 5.32 -2.49 6.80
CA VAL A 99 5.29 -1.96 8.17
C VAL A 99 6.35 -0.89 8.35
N VAL A 100 7.58 -1.13 7.88
CA VAL A 100 8.66 -0.12 7.93
C VAL A 100 8.24 1.15 7.18
N ALA A 101 7.71 1.02 5.95
CA ALA A 101 7.25 2.16 5.17
C ALA A 101 6.08 2.91 5.85
N LEU A 102 5.20 2.19 6.54
CA LEU A 102 4.06 2.74 7.26
C LEU A 102 4.49 3.50 8.53
N VAL A 103 5.50 2.99 9.26
CA VAL A 103 6.11 3.71 10.38
C VAL A 103 6.77 5.01 9.91
N LEU A 104 7.46 4.99 8.77
CA LEU A 104 8.02 6.21 8.17
C LEU A 104 6.90 7.20 7.77
N ALA A 105 5.78 6.71 7.26
CA ALA A 105 4.62 7.51 6.90
C ALA A 105 3.93 8.14 8.12
N LEU A 106 3.88 7.44 9.26
CA LEU A 106 3.33 7.94 10.53
C LEU A 106 4.24 8.98 11.19
N ARG A 107 5.57 8.82 11.07
CA ARG A 107 6.56 9.74 11.62
C ARG A 107 6.72 11.01 10.78
N ALA A 108 6.31 10.98 9.51
CA ALA A 108 6.27 12.17 8.68
C ALA A 108 5.37 13.22 9.37
N ARG A 109 5.93 14.41 9.62
CA ARG A 109 5.12 15.52 10.11
C ARG A 109 4.08 15.85 9.05
N VAL A 110 2.86 16.09 9.51
CA VAL A 110 1.76 16.62 8.71
C VAL A 110 1.24 17.84 9.47
N ALA A 111 2.04 18.91 9.48
CA ALA A 111 1.84 20.03 10.41
C ALA A 111 0.71 20.97 9.95
N ARG A 112 0.35 20.93 8.66
CA ARG A 112 -0.58 21.88 8.03
C ARG A 112 -1.92 21.26 7.60
N VAL A 113 -2.27 20.09 8.15
CA VAL A 113 -3.51 19.36 7.77
C VAL A 113 -4.54 19.43 8.89
N PRO A 114 -5.84 19.63 8.58
CA PRO A 114 -6.91 19.63 9.57
C PRO A 114 -6.92 18.36 10.43
N ALA A 115 -7.22 18.49 11.73
CA ALA A 115 -7.18 17.39 12.69
C ALA A 115 -8.03 16.18 12.26
N ALA A 116 -9.21 16.41 11.66
CA ALA A 116 -10.07 15.35 11.15
C ALA A 116 -9.42 14.55 9.99
N ALA A 117 -8.74 15.23 9.06
CA ALA A 117 -8.04 14.58 7.96
C ALA A 117 -6.79 13.82 8.44
N ALA A 118 -6.09 14.37 9.44
CA ALA A 118 -4.98 13.67 10.09
C ALA A 118 -5.46 12.42 10.87
N LEU A 119 -6.63 12.49 11.52
CA LEU A 119 -7.23 11.35 12.20
C LEU A 119 -7.66 10.27 11.20
N ALA A 120 -8.35 10.64 10.11
CA ALA A 120 -8.74 9.71 9.05
C ALA A 120 -7.51 9.03 8.41
N TYR A 121 -6.44 9.78 8.17
CA TYR A 121 -5.16 9.24 7.69
C TYR A 121 -4.56 8.22 8.67
N ARG A 122 -4.51 8.55 9.96
CA ARG A 122 -4.01 7.63 10.99
C ARG A 122 -4.88 6.38 11.13
N ALA A 123 -6.20 6.54 11.08
CA ALA A 123 -7.15 5.42 11.12
C ALA A 123 -6.96 4.48 9.92
N MET A 124 -6.80 5.04 8.72
CA MET A 124 -6.48 4.27 7.51
C MET A 124 -5.15 3.51 7.67
N LEU A 125 -4.10 4.17 8.16
CA LEU A 125 -2.80 3.54 8.38
C LEU A 125 -2.85 2.45 9.46
N LEU A 126 -3.58 2.67 10.56
CA LEU A 126 -3.80 1.67 11.60
C LEU A 126 -4.57 0.47 11.07
N MET A 127 -5.62 0.71 10.28
CA MET A 127 -6.39 -0.35 9.65
C MET A 127 -5.52 -1.18 8.70
N LEU A 128 -4.64 -0.55 7.90
CA LEU A 128 -3.65 -1.25 7.09
C LEU A 128 -2.67 -2.05 7.95
N ALA A 129 -2.15 -1.45 9.02
CA ALA A 129 -1.20 -2.08 9.93
C ALA A 129 -1.78 -3.32 10.63
N VAL A 130 -3.09 -3.33 10.91
CA VAL A 130 -3.80 -4.48 11.49
C VAL A 130 -4.16 -5.52 10.41
N SER A 131 -4.50 -5.07 9.21
CA SER A 131 -4.87 -5.96 8.09
C SER A 131 -3.69 -6.83 7.61
N ILE A 132 -2.47 -6.29 7.61
CA ILE A 132 -1.25 -6.99 7.22
C ILE A 132 -1.03 -8.30 8.04
N PRO A 133 -0.94 -8.27 9.38
CA PRO A 133 -0.76 -9.49 10.18
C PRO A 133 -1.95 -10.44 10.11
N VAL A 134 -3.19 -9.93 9.95
CA VAL A 134 -4.35 -10.80 9.71
C VAL A 134 -4.20 -11.58 8.39
N GLY A 135 -3.69 -10.93 7.35
CA GLY A 135 -3.38 -11.58 6.07
C GLY A 135 -2.32 -12.68 6.20
N ILE A 136 -1.26 -12.45 6.98
CA ILE A 136 -0.20 -13.43 7.26
C ILE A 136 -0.77 -14.65 8.00
N VAL A 137 -1.58 -14.43 9.04
CA VAL A 137 -2.19 -15.53 9.80
C VAL A 137 -3.09 -16.37 8.89
N LEU A 138 -3.88 -15.72 8.03
CA LEU A 138 -4.73 -16.42 7.07
C LEU A 138 -3.95 -17.17 6.00
N SER A 139 -2.79 -16.68 5.56
CA SER A 139 -1.96 -17.39 4.58
C SER A 139 -1.30 -18.64 5.17
N HIS A 140 -0.94 -18.61 6.46
CA HIS A 140 -0.40 -19.78 7.17
C HIS A 140 -1.47 -20.83 7.49
N LEU A 141 -2.74 -20.43 7.62
CA LEU A 141 -3.86 -21.35 7.86
C LEU A 141 -4.41 -22.00 6.57
N ARG A 142 -4.07 -21.47 5.40
CA ARG A 142 -4.53 -21.95 4.08
C ARG A 142 -3.45 -22.66 3.26
N GLY A 143 -2.21 -22.70 3.77
CA GLY A 143 -1.10 -23.50 3.23
C GLY A 143 -0.99 -24.82 3.97
#